data_AF-A0A6G0T2J9-F1
#
_entry.id   AF-A0A6G0T2J9-F1
#
_cell.length_a   1.000
_cell.length_b   1.000
_cell.length_c   1.000
_cell.angle_alpha   90.00
_cell.angle_beta   90.00
_cell.angle_gamma   90.00
#
_symmetry.space_group_name_H-M   'P 1'
#
loop_
_entity.id
_entity.type
_entity.pdbx_description
1 polymer ?
#
loop_
_entity_poly.entity_id
_entity_poly.type
_entity_poly.pdbx_seq_one_letter_code
_entity_poly.pdbx_strand_id
1 'polypeptide(L)'
;MLQKSIKGIRRKYFVPSKYSFLYSEHFLDSDYQSRVGSTTKLLNENAIPLVFKGFPVHLQKSLPVKQRILQSNIPDIVKSDDKCIQCVIISPTKEKLRPRIHVLQKKLNRRDLKIKNFKTLLDGIKRNISDGFTLNLLLHERKCKTLEKQGVRYTNTIKHFSKTLYFYFPK
;
A
#
# COMPACT_ATOMS: atom_id res chain seq x y z
N MET A 1 -4.13 -33.33 -9.18
CA MET A 1 -2.79 -33.10 -8.60
C MET A 1 -1.98 -32.00 -9.31
N LEU A 2 -1.53 -32.16 -10.56
CA LEU A 2 -0.48 -31.31 -11.18
C LEU A 2 -0.77 -29.80 -11.29
N GLN A 3 -1.95 -29.39 -11.75
CA GLN A 3 -2.20 -27.97 -12.08
C GLN A 3 -2.13 -27.03 -10.86
N LYS A 4 -2.61 -27.47 -9.69
CA LYS A 4 -2.60 -26.65 -8.46
C LYS A 4 -1.20 -26.54 -7.85
N SER A 5 -0.41 -27.61 -7.89
CA SER A 5 0.98 -27.60 -7.39
C SER A 5 1.88 -26.69 -8.22
N ILE A 6 1.72 -26.67 -9.56
CA ILE A 6 2.43 -25.74 -10.45
C ILE A 6 2.15 -24.28 -10.07
N LYS A 7 0.89 -23.95 -9.74
CA LYS A 7 0.50 -22.62 -9.26
C LYS A 7 1.18 -22.25 -7.93
N GLY A 8 1.42 -23.22 -7.06
CA GLY A 8 2.11 -23.03 -5.77
C GLY A 8 3.60 -22.73 -5.90
N ILE A 9 4.28 -23.34 -6.88
CA ILE A 9 5.74 -23.23 -7.08
C ILE A 9 6.19 -21.82 -7.48
N ARG A 10 5.32 -21.03 -8.15
CA ARG A 10 5.57 -19.62 -8.54
C ARG A 10 6.86 -19.38 -9.36
N ARG A 11 7.43 -20.42 -9.98
CA ARG A 11 8.55 -20.30 -10.91
C ARG A 11 8.02 -19.93 -12.30
N LYS A 12 8.59 -18.89 -12.92
CA LYS A 12 8.25 -18.52 -14.30
C LYS A 12 8.69 -19.63 -15.25
N TYR A 13 7.86 -19.97 -16.22
CA TYR A 13 8.13 -20.97 -17.26
C TYR A 13 8.46 -22.37 -16.74
N PHE A 14 8.00 -22.72 -15.53
CA PHE A 14 8.19 -24.05 -14.99
C PHE A 14 7.25 -25.06 -15.64
N VAL A 15 7.84 -26.05 -16.32
CA VAL A 15 7.12 -27.20 -16.88
C VAL A 15 7.54 -28.44 -16.09
N PRO A 16 6.62 -29.09 -15.36
CA PRO A 16 6.96 -30.29 -14.59
C PRO A 16 7.38 -31.42 -15.54
N SER A 17 8.37 -32.19 -15.10
CA SER A 17 8.88 -33.38 -15.79
C SER A 17 8.70 -34.60 -14.89
N LYS A 18 8.88 -35.82 -15.42
CA LYS A 18 8.87 -37.05 -14.61
C LYS A 18 9.88 -37.04 -13.45
N TYR A 19 10.89 -36.16 -13.51
CA TYR A 19 11.90 -35.97 -12.48
C TYR A 19 11.67 -34.76 -11.57
N SER A 20 10.58 -34.02 -11.75
CA SER A 20 10.27 -32.87 -10.89
C SER A 20 9.52 -33.32 -9.65
N PHE A 21 10.20 -33.34 -8.52
CA PHE A 21 9.64 -33.68 -7.21
C PHE A 21 9.62 -32.47 -6.29
N LEU A 22 8.73 -32.48 -5.31
CA LEU A 22 8.66 -31.52 -4.21
C LEU A 22 8.93 -32.26 -2.91
N TYR A 23 9.74 -31.67 -2.04
CA TYR A 23 9.94 -32.17 -0.68
C TYR A 23 8.68 -31.97 0.17
N SER A 24 8.47 -32.87 1.12
CA SER A 24 7.36 -32.84 2.08
C SER A 24 7.29 -31.54 2.89
N GLU A 25 8.44 -30.91 3.14
CA GLU A 25 8.56 -29.62 3.86
C GLU A 25 7.78 -28.46 3.21
N HIS A 26 7.42 -28.57 1.94
CA HIS A 26 6.70 -27.51 1.24
C HIS A 26 5.19 -27.52 1.52
N PHE A 27 4.67 -28.56 2.17
CA PHE A 27 3.26 -28.77 2.47
C PHE A 27 2.99 -28.62 3.97
N LEU A 28 1.76 -28.26 4.33
CA LEU A 28 1.34 -28.19 5.73
C LEU A 28 0.97 -29.59 6.24
N ASP A 29 1.13 -29.83 7.54
CA ASP A 29 0.72 -31.11 8.15
C ASP A 29 -0.77 -31.41 7.96
N SER A 30 -1.60 -30.37 7.83
CA SER A 30 -3.04 -30.49 7.53
C SER A 30 -3.33 -30.97 6.11
N ASP A 31 -2.37 -30.86 5.20
CA ASP A 31 -2.51 -31.30 3.81
C ASP A 31 -2.25 -32.80 3.64
N TYR A 32 -1.92 -33.50 4.72
CA TYR A 32 -1.73 -34.93 4.73
C TYR A 32 -2.95 -35.64 5.35
N GLN A 33 -3.36 -36.74 4.73
CA GLN A 33 -4.36 -37.66 5.25
C GLN A 33 -3.69 -38.87 5.88
N SER A 34 -4.05 -39.13 7.14
CA SER A 34 -3.70 -40.39 7.81
C SER A 34 -4.63 -41.49 7.33
N ARG A 35 -4.06 -42.63 6.90
CA ARG A 35 -4.85 -43.84 6.63
C ARG A 35 -4.95 -44.64 7.92
N VAL A 36 -6.16 -45.10 8.25
CA VAL A 36 -6.38 -46.03 9.37
C VAL A 36 -5.55 -47.29 9.14
N GLY A 37 -4.67 -47.63 10.08
CA GLY A 37 -3.78 -48.79 10.00
C GLY A 37 -2.44 -48.61 9.28
N SER A 38 -2.10 -47.40 8.80
CA SER A 38 -0.77 -47.11 8.22
C SER A 38 -0.05 -46.02 9.00
N THR A 39 1.25 -46.21 9.24
CA THR A 39 2.13 -45.20 9.83
C THR A 39 2.47 -44.08 8.84
N THR A 40 2.36 -44.33 7.53
CA THR A 40 2.69 -43.36 6.49
C THR A 40 1.51 -42.44 6.18
N LYS A 41 1.79 -41.14 6.14
CA LYS A 41 0.83 -40.10 5.76
C LYS A 41 0.85 -39.89 4.25
N LEU A 42 -0.33 -39.79 3.63
CA LEU A 42 -0.46 -39.55 2.19
C LEU A 42 -0.84 -38.09 1.93
N LEU A 43 -0.19 -37.46 0.95
CA LEU A 43 -0.49 -36.08 0.59
C LEU A 43 -1.82 -35.98 -0.17
N ASN A 44 -2.68 -35.03 0.22
CA ASN A 44 -3.98 -34.83 -0.40
C ASN A 44 -3.88 -34.39 -1.86
N GLU A 45 -4.87 -34.77 -2.67
CA GLU A 45 -4.94 -34.41 -4.10
C GLU A 45 -5.02 -32.93 -4.42
N ASN A 46 -5.49 -32.17 -3.43
CA ASN A 46 -5.68 -30.73 -3.48
C ASN A 46 -4.58 -29.96 -2.72
N ALA A 47 -3.56 -30.64 -2.20
CA ALA A 47 -2.48 -30.01 -1.45
C ALA A 47 -1.71 -29.02 -2.34
N ILE A 48 -1.47 -27.82 -1.81
CA ILE A 48 -0.74 -26.76 -2.51
C ILE A 48 0.52 -26.47 -1.70
N PRO A 49 1.72 -26.51 -2.32
CA PRO A 49 2.92 -26.16 -1.61
C PRO A 49 2.87 -24.66 -1.27
N LEU A 50 2.84 -24.36 0.03
CA LEU A 50 2.70 -23.00 0.58
C LEU A 50 3.98 -22.54 1.25
N VAL A 51 4.78 -23.48 1.75
CA VAL A 51 5.96 -23.21 2.57
C VAL A 51 7.21 -23.20 1.69
N PHE A 52 7.78 -22.03 1.45
CA PHE A 52 9.06 -21.89 0.77
C PHE A 52 9.98 -20.96 1.57
N LYS A 53 10.91 -21.56 2.31
CA LYS A 53 11.84 -20.86 3.22
C LYS A 53 12.73 -19.82 2.50
N GLY A 54 13.00 -20.01 1.20
CA GLY A 54 13.86 -19.13 0.40
C GLY A 54 13.20 -17.85 -0.15
N PHE A 55 11.89 -17.60 0.08
CA PHE A 55 11.26 -16.36 -0.36
C PHE A 55 11.47 -15.23 0.65
N PRO A 56 11.65 -13.98 0.20
CA PRO A 56 11.75 -12.84 1.10
C PRO A 56 10.42 -12.64 1.85
N VAL A 57 10.49 -12.21 3.11
CA VAL A 57 9.35 -12.14 4.06
C VAL A 57 8.12 -11.44 3.47
N HIS A 58 8.32 -10.37 2.71
CA HIS A 58 7.25 -9.60 2.08
C HIS A 58 6.54 -10.31 0.91
N LEU A 59 7.08 -11.41 0.39
CA LEU A 59 6.49 -12.25 -0.66
C LEU A 59 5.97 -13.60 -0.13
N GLN A 60 6.20 -13.90 1.15
CA GLN A 60 5.67 -15.10 1.79
C GLN A 60 4.17 -14.93 2.02
N LYS A 61 3.38 -15.98 1.72
CA LYS A 61 1.95 -15.97 2.02
C LYS A 61 1.78 -16.24 3.51
N SER A 62 1.00 -15.40 4.19
CA SER A 62 0.60 -15.66 5.57
C SER A 62 -0.17 -16.98 5.61
N LEU A 63 0.23 -17.89 6.49
CA LEU A 63 -0.52 -19.12 6.73
C LEU A 63 -1.94 -18.78 7.21
N PRO A 64 -2.95 -19.59 6.85
CA PRO A 64 -4.30 -19.39 7.34
C PRO A 64 -4.30 -19.53 8.86
N VAL A 65 -4.39 -18.40 9.57
CA VAL A 65 -4.49 -18.38 11.03
C VAL A 65 -5.86 -18.92 11.40
N LYS A 66 -5.91 -19.99 12.22
CA LYS A 66 -7.16 -20.44 12.85
C LYS A 66 -7.67 -19.29 13.70
N GLN A 67 -8.69 -18.59 13.23
CA GLN A 67 -9.36 -17.56 14.01
C GLN A 67 -10.04 -18.26 15.19
N ARG A 68 -9.71 -17.87 16.42
CA ARG A 68 -10.51 -18.27 17.57
C ARG A 68 -11.87 -17.59 17.39
N ILE A 69 -12.92 -18.38 17.28
CA ILE A 69 -14.28 -17.88 17.49
C ILE A 69 -14.32 -17.51 18.98
N LEU A 70 -14.38 -16.22 19.29
CA LEU A 70 -14.72 -15.79 20.64
C LEU A 70 -16.16 -16.24 20.88
N GLN A 71 -16.34 -17.24 21.75
CA GLN A 71 -17.66 -17.56 22.26
C GLN A 71 -18.12 -16.35 23.07
N SER A 72 -19.08 -15.59 22.52
CA SER A 72 -19.84 -14.65 23.34
C SER A 72 -20.69 -15.47 24.29
N ASN A 73 -20.55 -15.24 25.60
CA ASN A 73 -21.53 -15.69 26.58
C ASN A 73 -22.84 -14.94 26.30
N ILE A 74 -23.70 -15.52 25.47
CA ILE A 74 -25.10 -15.12 25.37
C ILE A 74 -25.74 -15.76 26.61
N PRO A 75 -26.27 -14.99 27.58
CA PRO A 75 -27.00 -15.59 28.68
C PRO A 75 -28.22 -16.31 28.10
N ASP A 76 -28.42 -17.56 28.50
CA ASP A 76 -29.57 -18.38 28.13
C ASP A 76 -30.86 -17.66 28.57
N ILE A 77 -31.54 -17.03 27.62
CA ILE A 77 -32.88 -16.49 27.86
C ILE A 77 -33.85 -17.67 27.82
N VAL A 78 -34.26 -18.05 29.03
CA VAL A 78 -35.34 -18.99 29.36
C VAL A 78 -36.56 -18.75 28.48
N LYS A 79 -37.14 -19.85 28.00
CA LYS A 79 -38.43 -19.87 27.30
C LYS A 79 -39.55 -19.38 28.23
N SER A 80 -40.30 -18.37 27.80
CA SER A 80 -41.67 -18.15 28.24
C SER A 80 -42.46 -17.47 27.14
N ASP A 81 -43.60 -18.06 26.82
CA ASP A 81 -44.54 -17.65 25.79
C ASP A 81 -45.12 -16.25 26.00
N ASP A 82 -45.61 -15.67 24.90
CA ASP A 82 -46.51 -14.51 24.82
C ASP A 82 -46.02 -13.15 25.35
N LYS A 83 -45.33 -12.39 24.48
CA LYS A 83 -45.65 -10.98 24.12
C LYS A 83 -44.63 -10.42 23.13
N CYS A 84 -45.17 -9.62 22.21
CA CYS A 84 -44.51 -8.92 21.09
C CYS A 84 -43.03 -8.57 21.35
N ILE A 85 -42.15 -9.24 20.62
CA ILE A 85 -40.75 -8.83 20.50
C ILE A 85 -40.74 -7.51 19.74
N GLN A 86 -40.68 -6.41 20.49
CA GLN A 86 -40.24 -5.15 19.91
C GLN A 86 -38.75 -5.30 19.61
N CYS A 87 -38.47 -5.80 18.41
CA CYS A 87 -37.14 -5.76 17.82
C CYS A 87 -36.69 -4.29 17.88
N VAL A 88 -35.78 -3.97 18.79
CA VAL A 88 -34.98 -2.76 18.68
C VAL A 88 -34.20 -2.95 17.39
N ILE A 89 -34.71 -2.37 16.32
CA ILE A 89 -34.06 -2.26 15.02
C ILE A 89 -32.79 -1.43 15.27
N ILE A 90 -31.70 -2.08 15.67
CA ILE A 90 -30.38 -1.56 15.37
C ILE A 90 -30.29 -1.65 13.85
N SER A 91 -30.76 -0.58 13.19
CA SER A 91 -30.89 -0.51 11.74
C SER A 91 -29.54 -0.91 11.12
N PRO A 92 -29.49 -1.97 10.29
CA PRO A 92 -28.25 -2.53 9.71
C PRO A 92 -27.57 -1.57 8.72
N THR A 93 -28.09 -0.35 8.61
CA THR A 93 -27.64 0.71 7.71
C THR A 93 -26.36 1.38 8.20
N LYS A 94 -26.21 1.60 9.52
CA LYS A 94 -25.01 2.28 10.07
C LYS A 94 -23.76 1.40 9.97
N GLU A 95 -23.88 0.10 10.20
CA GLU A 95 -22.74 -0.83 10.14
C GLU A 95 -22.19 -1.00 8.73
N LYS A 96 -23.07 -1.03 7.71
CA LYS A 96 -22.66 -1.08 6.30
C LYS A 96 -21.94 0.19 5.83
N LEU A 97 -22.23 1.35 6.45
CA LEU A 97 -21.62 2.64 6.08
C LEU A 97 -20.27 2.90 6.76
N ARG A 98 -20.02 2.30 7.94
CA ARG A 98 -18.76 2.46 8.69
C ARG A 98 -17.50 2.17 7.87
N PRO A 99 -17.41 1.07 7.09
CA PRO A 99 -16.22 0.80 6.26
C PRO A 99 -16.00 1.85 5.17
N ARG A 100 -17.09 2.31 4.53
CA ARG A 100 -17.03 3.34 3.48
C ARG A 100 -16.54 4.67 4.05
N ILE A 101 -17.08 5.07 5.20
CA ILE A 101 -16.65 6.28 5.93
C ILE A 101 -15.16 6.18 6.29
N HIS A 102 -14.72 5.06 6.85
CA HIS A 102 -13.31 4.85 7.19
C HIS A 102 -12.38 4.96 5.97
N VAL A 103 -12.76 4.35 4.84
CA VAL A 103 -11.98 4.44 3.59
C VAL A 103 -11.90 5.89 3.09
N LEU A 104 -13.00 6.64 3.15
CA LEU A 104 -13.03 8.04 2.74
C LEU A 104 -12.15 8.91 3.64
N GLN A 105 -12.26 8.76 4.96
CA GLN A 105 -11.40 9.45 5.93
C GLN A 105 -9.92 9.12 5.69
N LYS A 106 -9.59 7.85 5.45
CA LYS A 106 -8.21 7.42 5.15
C LYS A 106 -7.69 8.00 3.84
N LYS A 107 -8.54 8.14 2.82
CA LYS A 107 -8.20 8.80 1.55
C LYS A 107 -7.91 10.29 1.77
N LEU A 108 -8.72 10.98 2.56
CA LEU A 108 -8.49 12.38 2.91
C LEU A 108 -7.17 12.54 3.68
N ASN A 109 -6.97 11.78 4.76
CA ASN A 109 -5.75 11.85 5.57
C ASN A 109 -4.47 11.63 4.75
N ARG A 110 -4.49 10.70 3.78
CA ARG A 110 -3.35 10.48 2.87
C ARG A 110 -3.07 11.69 1.98
N ARG A 111 -4.12 12.36 1.50
CA ARG A 111 -3.98 13.59 0.70
C ARG A 111 -3.45 14.73 1.55
N ASP A 112 -3.99 14.91 2.76
CA ASP A 112 -3.57 15.97 3.68
C ASP A 112 -2.12 15.81 4.10
N LEU A 113 -1.67 14.58 4.35
CA LEU A 113 -0.26 14.29 4.62
C LEU A 113 0.62 14.65 3.41
N LYS A 114 0.19 14.32 2.18
CA LYS A 114 0.92 14.66 0.96
C LYS A 114 1.02 16.17 0.77
N ILE A 115 -0.07 16.90 1.01
CA ILE A 115 -0.11 18.36 0.97
C ILE A 115 0.82 18.94 2.03
N LYS A 116 0.76 18.43 3.26
CA LYS A 116 1.63 18.86 4.36
C LYS A 116 3.11 18.66 4.01
N ASN A 117 3.49 17.50 3.49
CA ASN A 117 4.86 17.20 3.06
C ASN A 117 5.33 18.15 1.95
N PHE A 118 4.47 18.47 0.99
CA PHE A 118 4.81 19.43 -0.06
C PHE A 118 4.94 20.86 0.48
N LYS A 119 4.06 21.28 1.40
CA LYS A 119 4.17 22.58 2.07
C LYS A 119 5.49 22.70 2.83
N THR A 120 5.85 21.70 3.63
CA THR A 120 7.12 21.70 4.40
C THR A 120 8.34 21.75 3.49
N LEU A 121 8.30 21.05 2.34
CA LEU A 121 9.37 21.11 1.35
C LEU A 121 9.49 22.50 0.72
N LEU A 122 8.36 23.10 0.31
CA LEU A 122 8.32 24.45 -0.25
C LEU A 122 8.81 25.50 0.74
N ASP A 123 8.45 25.38 2.01
CA ASP A 123 8.93 26.28 3.05
C ASP A 123 10.44 26.16 3.24
N GLY A 124 10.99 24.95 3.17
CA GLY A 124 12.45 24.72 3.19
C GLY A 124 13.16 25.38 2.00
N ILE A 125 12.64 25.19 0.80
CA ILE A 125 13.18 25.83 -0.42
C ILE A 125 13.08 27.35 -0.32
N LYS A 126 11.95 27.88 0.15
CA LYS A 126 11.73 29.33 0.29
C LYS A 126 12.71 29.96 1.29
N ARG A 127 13.05 29.27 2.39
CA ARG A 127 14.06 29.76 3.35
C ARG A 127 15.47 29.79 2.73
N ASN A 128 15.82 28.82 1.90
CA ASN A 128 17.12 28.76 1.23
C ASN A 128 17.26 29.80 0.10
N ILE A 129 16.13 30.17 -0.54
CA ILE A 129 16.06 31.27 -1.51
C ILE A 129 15.71 32.57 -0.75
N SER A 130 16.46 32.85 0.32
CA SER A 130 16.32 34.01 1.21
C SER A 130 16.43 35.34 0.45
N ASP A 131 17.21 35.36 -0.61
CA ASP A 131 17.51 36.62 -1.29
C ASP A 131 16.46 36.80 -2.39
N GLY A 132 15.50 37.70 -2.17
CA GLY A 132 14.44 38.03 -3.13
C GLY A 132 14.95 38.36 -4.54
N PHE A 133 16.25 38.62 -4.68
CA PHE A 133 16.96 38.76 -5.94
C PHE A 133 16.95 37.48 -6.82
N THR A 134 17.29 36.32 -6.25
CA THR A 134 17.43 35.05 -6.99
C THR A 134 16.07 34.56 -7.52
N LEU A 135 15.01 34.79 -6.76
CA LEU A 135 13.64 34.46 -7.17
C LEU A 135 13.17 35.33 -8.35
N ASN A 136 13.45 36.63 -8.31
CA ASN A 136 13.11 37.55 -9.38
C ASN A 136 13.83 37.20 -10.68
N LEU A 137 15.09 36.79 -10.60
CA LEU A 137 15.86 36.32 -11.75
C LEU A 137 15.26 35.05 -12.37
N LEU A 138 14.89 34.07 -11.54
CA LEU A 138 14.33 32.78 -11.99
C LEU A 138 12.92 32.96 -12.58
N LEU A 139 12.09 33.84 -12.01
CA LEU A 139 10.79 34.21 -12.56
C LEU A 139 10.93 34.92 -13.91
N HIS A 140 11.91 35.81 -14.05
CA HIS A 140 12.20 36.49 -15.31
C HIS A 140 12.65 35.50 -16.39
N GLU A 141 13.53 34.56 -16.06
CA GLU A 141 13.99 33.52 -16.99
C GLU A 141 12.82 32.65 -17.50
N ARG A 142 11.92 32.24 -16.61
CA ARG A 142 10.69 31.51 -17.00
C ARG A 142 9.81 32.32 -17.95
N LYS A 143 9.62 33.61 -17.67
CA LYS A 143 8.83 34.52 -18.52
C LYS A 143 9.46 34.70 -19.91
N CYS A 144 10.79 34.70 -20.00
CA CYS A 144 11.49 34.82 -21.28
C CYS A 144 11.40 33.54 -22.12
N LYS A 145 11.38 32.35 -21.50
CA LYS A 145 11.24 31.07 -22.21
C LYS A 145 9.91 30.91 -22.94
N THR A 146 8.86 31.58 -22.48
CA THR A 146 7.52 31.54 -23.07
C THR A 146 7.29 32.57 -24.18
N LEU A 147 8.23 33.49 -24.41
CA LEU A 147 8.10 34.56 -25.40
C LEU A 147 9.09 34.30 -26.54
N GLU A 148 8.58 34.14 -27.76
CA GLU A 148 9.42 33.99 -28.96
C GLU A 148 10.30 35.23 -29.15
N LYS A 149 11.64 35.03 -29.18
CA LYS A 149 12.80 35.88 -29.64
C LYS A 149 12.69 37.42 -29.66
N GLN A 150 11.66 38.04 -29.11
CA GLN A 150 11.43 39.46 -29.07
C GLN A 150 11.84 39.94 -27.68
N GLY A 151 12.70 40.96 -27.67
CA GLY A 151 13.44 41.40 -26.50
C GLY A 151 12.55 41.66 -25.30
N VAL A 152 12.66 40.80 -24.28
CA VAL A 152 11.98 41.00 -23.00
C VAL A 152 12.72 42.10 -22.23
N ARG A 153 12.00 43.13 -21.81
CA ARG A 153 12.57 44.20 -20.98
C ARG A 153 12.86 43.67 -19.58
N TYR A 154 14.13 43.75 -19.16
CA TYR A 154 14.54 43.47 -17.78
C TYR A 154 13.90 44.42 -16.79
N THR A 155 13.54 43.90 -15.61
CA THR A 155 13.08 44.71 -14.48
C THR A 155 14.19 45.64 -13.98
N ASN A 156 13.81 46.75 -13.34
CA ASN A 156 14.78 47.71 -12.78
C ASN A 156 15.70 47.06 -11.75
N THR A 157 15.21 46.06 -11.01
CA THR A 157 16.00 45.26 -10.06
C THR A 157 17.13 44.48 -10.73
N ILE A 158 16.84 43.80 -11.86
CA ILE A 158 17.84 43.06 -12.63
C ILE A 158 18.86 44.03 -13.22
N LYS A 159 18.42 45.17 -13.77
CA LYS A 159 19.33 46.19 -14.31
C LYS A 159 20.28 46.73 -13.25
N HIS A 160 19.80 46.98 -12.03
CA HIS A 160 20.64 47.47 -10.94
C HIS A 160 21.69 46.43 -10.56
N PHE A 161 21.30 45.16 -10.43
CA PHE A 161 22.24 44.08 -10.16
C PHE A 161 23.29 43.90 -11.27
N SER A 162 22.91 43.98 -12.53
CA SER A 162 23.88 43.91 -13.63
C SER A 162 24.94 45.02 -13.53
N LYS A 163 24.55 46.23 -13.09
CA LYS A 163 25.50 47.31 -12.81
C LYS A 163 26.41 46.95 -11.63
N THR A 164 25.86 46.37 -10.56
CA THR A 164 26.64 45.90 -9.40
C THR A 164 27.67 44.84 -9.82
N LEU A 165 27.28 43.83 -10.60
CA LEU A 165 28.20 42.82 -11.11
C LEU A 165 29.33 43.42 -11.95
N TYR A 166 28.99 44.35 -12.85
CA TYR A 166 29.98 45.03 -13.68
C TYR A 166 31.00 45.83 -12.85
N PHE A 167 30.55 46.44 -11.75
CA PHE A 167 31.42 47.20 -10.86
C PHE A 167 32.41 46.30 -10.10
N TYR A 168 31.97 45.14 -9.60
CA TYR A 168 32.83 44.25 -8.81
C TYR A 168 33.64 43.25 -9.64
N PHE A 169 33.19 42.93 -10.86
CA PHE A 169 33.86 42.04 -11.79
C PHE A 169 34.01 42.71 -13.16
N PRO A 170 34.81 43.78 -13.25
CA PRO A 170 35.18 44.34 -14.54
C PRO A 170 36.01 43.32 -15.33
N LYS A 171 35.83 43.32 -16.66
CA LYS A 171 36.52 42.41 -17.58
C LYS A 171 38.04 42.59 -17.57
#